data_AF-A0A521ZLK8-F1
#
_entry.id   AF-A0A521ZLK8-F1
#
_cell.length_a   1.000
_cell.length_b   1.000
_cell.length_c   1.000
_cell.angle_alpha   90.00
_cell.angle_beta   90.00
_cell.angle_gamma   90.00
#
_symmetry.space_group_name_H-M   'P 1'
#
loop_
_entity.id
_entity.type
_entity.pdbx_description
1 polymer ?
#
loop_
_entity_poly.entity_id
_entity_poly.type
_entity_poly.pdbx_seq_one_letter_code
_entity_poly.pdbx_strand_id
1 'polypeptide(L)'
;HLQAIVRHGNKDCLSACILNNSPIPPEALERYKTENSFPVAPDVDKIKEMGIKVHATDLISFKDYVRHDSQKLISALIKLIESHRVIRR
;
A
#
# COMPACT_ATOMS: atom_id res chain seq x y z
N HIS A 1 8.69 -0.71 -6.22
CA HIS A 1 8.93 -0.56 -4.76
C HIS A 1 9.40 -1.86 -4.12
N LEU A 2 8.56 -2.89 -4.00
CA LEU A 2 8.91 -4.12 -3.25
C LEU A 2 10.14 -4.84 -3.82
N GLN A 3 10.26 -4.97 -5.14
CA GLN A 3 11.46 -5.56 -5.78
C GLN A 3 12.76 -4.83 -5.40
N ALA A 4 12.74 -3.49 -5.30
CA ALA A 4 13.91 -2.73 -4.88
C ALA A 4 14.26 -3.03 -3.42
N ILE A 5 13.26 -3.07 -2.53
CA ILE A 5 13.46 -3.43 -1.12
C ILE A 5 14.06 -4.83 -0.99
N VAL A 6 13.51 -5.82 -1.71
CA VAL A 6 14.02 -7.20 -1.71
C VAL A 6 15.45 -7.27 -2.25
N ARG A 7 15.74 -6.55 -3.34
CA ARG A 7 17.07 -6.52 -3.96
C ARG A 7 18.14 -5.90 -3.05
N HIS A 8 17.77 -4.87 -2.29
CA HIS A 8 18.70 -4.18 -1.38
C HIS A 8 18.67 -4.76 0.05
N GLY A 9 17.76 -5.67 0.35
CA GLY A 9 17.59 -6.33 1.63
C GLY A 9 17.76 -7.84 1.53
N ASN A 10 16.93 -8.59 2.26
CA ASN A 10 16.86 -10.05 2.20
C ASN A 10 15.59 -10.49 1.46
N LYS A 11 15.62 -11.65 0.79
CA LYS A 11 14.49 -12.22 0.05
C LYS A 11 13.24 -12.43 0.91
N ASP A 12 13.44 -12.70 2.20
CA ASP A 12 12.36 -13.01 3.15
C ASP A 12 12.02 -11.85 4.10
N CYS A 13 12.46 -10.61 3.80
CA CYS A 13 12.24 -9.47 4.69
C CYS A 13 10.80 -8.91 4.68
N LEU A 14 9.95 -9.37 3.76
CA LEU A 14 8.60 -8.85 3.57
C LEU A 14 7.57 -9.98 3.61
N SER A 15 6.65 -9.93 4.57
CA SER A 15 5.53 -10.88 4.69
C SER A 15 4.23 -10.34 4.08
N ALA A 16 4.06 -9.02 4.10
CA ALA A 16 2.83 -8.37 3.66
C ALA A 16 3.08 -6.94 3.18
N CYS A 17 2.22 -6.45 2.31
CA CYS A 17 2.20 -5.08 1.82
C CYS A 17 0.76 -4.53 1.93
N ILE A 18 0.62 -3.37 2.57
CA ILE A 18 -0.62 -2.61 2.61
C ILE A 18 -0.55 -1.59 1.47
N LEU A 19 -1.59 -1.53 0.63
CA LEU A 19 -1.67 -0.60 -0.48
C LEU A 19 -3.03 0.08 -0.54
N ASN A 20 -3.05 1.30 -1.08
CA ASN A 20 -4.29 2.01 -1.32
C ASN A 20 -4.92 1.53 -2.64
N ASN A 21 -6.23 1.22 -2.62
CA ASN A 21 -7.01 0.92 -3.83
C ASN A 21 -8.13 1.93 -4.10
N SER A 22 -8.27 2.96 -3.28
CA SER A 22 -9.24 4.04 -3.53
C SER A 22 -8.83 4.87 -4.74
N PRO A 23 -9.78 5.26 -5.60
CA PRO A 23 -9.52 6.20 -6.68
C PRO A 23 -9.01 7.52 -6.09
N ILE A 24 -7.96 8.06 -6.69
CA ILE A 24 -7.46 9.39 -6.33
C ILE A 24 -8.36 10.44 -7.00
N PRO A 25 -8.84 11.46 -6.28
CA PRO A 25 -9.67 12.51 -6.86
C PRO A 25 -8.98 13.20 -8.06
N PRO A 26 -9.71 13.55 -9.13
CA PRO A 26 -9.15 14.19 -10.32
C PRO A 26 -8.39 15.48 -10.02
N GLU A 27 -8.86 16.27 -9.06
CA GLU A 27 -8.21 17.51 -8.62
C GLU A 27 -6.81 17.28 -8.05
N ALA A 28 -6.62 16.20 -7.28
CA ALA A 28 -5.29 15.81 -6.81
C ALA A 28 -4.40 15.35 -7.97
N LEU A 29 -4.95 14.60 -8.94
CA LEU A 29 -4.17 14.11 -10.08
C LEU A 29 -3.60 15.26 -10.91
N GLU A 30 -4.38 16.31 -11.18
CA GLU A 30 -3.91 17.48 -11.91
C GLU A 30 -2.80 18.21 -11.16
N ARG A 31 -2.92 18.39 -9.84
CA ARG A 31 -1.86 18.96 -9.02
C ARG A 31 -0.57 18.13 -9.06
N TYR A 32 -0.68 16.80 -8.91
CA TYR A 32 0.50 15.93 -9.00
C TYR A 32 1.16 15.97 -10.39
N LYS A 33 0.38 16.05 -11.48
CA LYS A 33 0.93 16.25 -12.84
C LYS A 33 1.73 17.54 -12.95
N THR A 34 1.26 18.65 -12.37
CA THR A 34 2.03 19.91 -12.37
C THR A 34 3.34 19.81 -11.60
N GLU A 35 3.41 18.92 -10.61
CA GLU A 35 4.61 18.60 -9.83
C GLU A 35 5.45 17.46 -10.47
N ASN A 36 5.13 17.04 -11.70
CA ASN A 36 5.76 15.92 -12.42
C ASN A 36 5.73 14.58 -11.63
N SER A 37 4.69 14.40 -10.83
CA SER A 37 4.43 13.23 -9.99
C SER A 37 3.20 12.48 -10.49
N PHE A 38 3.23 11.15 -10.44
CA PHE A 38 2.17 10.30 -10.97
C PHE A 38 1.77 9.24 -9.95
N PRO A 39 0.48 8.89 -9.87
CA PRO A 39 0.03 7.82 -8.99
C PRO A 39 0.65 6.48 -9.40
N VAL A 40 1.08 5.71 -8.40
CA VAL A 40 1.66 4.39 -8.62
C VAL A 40 0.53 3.37 -8.74
N ALA A 41 0.36 2.77 -9.92
CA ALA A 41 -0.53 1.64 -10.09
C ALA A 41 0.05 0.41 -9.37
N PRO A 42 -0.65 -0.17 -8.38
CA PRO A 42 -0.18 -1.36 -7.69
C PRO A 42 -0.32 -2.59 -8.61
N ASP A 43 0.81 -3.24 -8.90
CA ASP A 43 0.85 -4.48 -9.67
C ASP A 43 0.61 -5.69 -8.74
N VAL A 44 -0.66 -5.87 -8.35
CA VAL A 44 -1.08 -6.82 -7.30
C VAL A 44 -0.65 -8.25 -7.62
N ASP A 45 -0.72 -8.66 -8.88
CA ASP A 45 -0.40 -10.02 -9.29
C ASP A 45 1.09 -10.29 -9.16
N LYS A 46 1.96 -9.37 -9.61
CA LYS A 46 3.41 -9.47 -9.39
C LYS A 46 3.77 -9.50 -7.90
N ILE A 47 3.04 -8.77 -7.05
CA ILE A 47 3.30 -8.80 -5.60
C ILE A 47 2.96 -10.17 -5.01
N LYS A 48 1.85 -10.78 -5.45
CA LYS A 48 1.47 -12.13 -5.02
C LYS A 48 2.46 -13.19 -5.50
N GLU A 49 2.97 -13.07 -6.74
CA GLU A 49 4.00 -13.95 -7.29
C GLU A 49 5.30 -13.91 -6.48
N MET A 50 5.61 -12.78 -5.83
CA MET A 50 6.74 -12.66 -4.90
C MET A 50 6.49 -13.36 -3.55
N GLY A 51 5.32 -14.00 -3.34
CA GLY A 51 4.94 -14.63 -2.08
C GLY A 51 4.50 -13.65 -0.99
N ILE A 52 4.32 -12.37 -1.33
CA ILE A 52 3.96 -11.31 -0.40
C ILE A 52 2.43 -11.16 -0.34
N LYS A 53 1.87 -11.16 0.87
CA LYS A 53 0.43 -10.93 1.06
C LYS A 53 0.07 -9.47 0.76
N VAL A 54 -0.95 -9.27 -0.06
CA VAL A 54 -1.46 -7.92 -0.38
C VAL A 54 -2.70 -7.62 0.44
N HIS A 55 -2.70 -6.48 1.13
CA HIS A 55 -3.89 -5.93 1.78
C HIS A 55 -4.24 -4.59 1.15
N ALA A 56 -5.23 -4.61 0.26
CA ALA A 56 -5.73 -3.43 -0.44
C ALA A 56 -6.91 -2.82 0.33
N THR A 57 -6.81 -1.55 0.71
CA THR A 57 -7.88 -0.86 1.43
C THR A 57 -7.88 0.64 1.12
N ASP A 58 -8.98 1.30 1.44
CA ASP A 58 -9.04 2.76 1.42
C ASP A 58 -8.13 3.33 2.50
N LEU A 59 -7.11 4.08 2.10
CA LEU A 59 -6.17 4.72 3.00
C LEU A 59 -6.12 6.23 2.81
N ILE A 60 -6.88 6.81 1.88
CA ILE A 60 -6.72 8.23 1.54
C ILE A 60 -7.52 9.10 2.53
N SER A 61 -6.87 10.18 2.97
CA SER A 61 -7.52 11.38 3.50
C SER A 61 -7.27 12.53 2.52
N PHE A 62 -8.32 13.30 2.20
CA PHE A 62 -8.24 14.43 1.28
C PHE A 62 -8.45 15.73 2.06
N LYS A 63 -7.40 16.55 2.14
CA LYS A 63 -7.47 17.94 2.62
C LYS A 63 -6.79 18.88 1.63
N ASP A 64 -5.50 18.67 1.38
CA ASP A 64 -4.72 19.48 0.41
C ASP A 64 -3.74 18.63 -0.44
N TYR A 65 -3.38 17.45 0.07
CA TYR A 65 -2.50 16.46 -0.57
C TYR A 65 -3.07 15.07 -0.28
N VAL A 66 -2.81 14.10 -1.17
CA VAL A 66 -3.13 12.69 -0.90
C VAL A 66 -2.17 12.20 0.17
N ARG A 67 -2.69 12.07 1.40
CA ARG A 67 -1.96 11.50 2.53
C ARG A 67 -2.69 10.27 3.02
N HIS A 68 -1.94 9.37 3.66
CA HIS A 68 -2.56 8.27 4.38
C HIS A 68 -3.35 8.81 5.57
N ASP A 69 -4.60 8.38 5.70
CA ASP A 69 -5.39 8.55 6.90
C ASP A 69 -4.83 7.65 8.00
N SER A 70 -4.31 8.25 9.07
CA SER A 70 -3.70 7.50 10.18
C SER A 70 -4.66 6.50 10.82
N GLN A 71 -5.96 6.83 10.94
CA GLN A 71 -6.95 5.93 11.55
C GLN A 71 -7.23 4.74 10.65
N LYS A 72 -7.41 4.97 9.34
CA LYS A 72 -7.60 3.87 8.37
C LYS A 72 -6.37 2.97 8.31
N LEU A 73 -5.17 3.55 8.32
CA LEU A 73 -3.92 2.80 8.32
C LEU A 73 -3.76 1.94 9.57
N ILE A 74 -4.05 2.47 10.76
CA ILE A 74 -4.01 1.71 12.02
C ILE A 74 -5.02 0.56 11.99
N SER A 75 -6.25 0.82 11.52
CA SER A 75 -7.27 -0.24 11.40
C SER A 75 -6.82 -1.36 10.46
N ALA A 76 -6.23 -1.01 9.31
CA ALA A 76 -5.69 -1.97 8.35
C ALA A 76 -4.54 -2.79 8.95
N LEU A 77 -3.65 -2.15 9.71
CA LEU A 77 -2.53 -2.80 10.38
C LEU A 77 -3.00 -3.80 11.45
N ILE A 78 -3.97 -3.42 12.28
CA ILE A 78 -4.54 -4.31 13.31
C ILE A 78 -5.16 -5.55 12.65
N LYS A 79 -5.99 -5.37 11.63
CA LYS A 79 -6.59 -6.48 10.87
C LYS A 79 -5.54 -7.40 10.26
N LEU A 80 -4.47 -6.83 9.72
CA LEU A 80 -3.36 -7.60 9.15
C LEU A 80 -2.67 -8.45 10.23
N ILE A 81 -2.38 -7.87 11.40
CA ILE A 81 -1.77 -8.59 12.54
C ILE A 81 -2.68 -9.71 13.03
N GLU A 82 -3.98 -9.47 13.19
CA GLU A 82 -4.95 -10.47 13.61
C GLU A 82 -5.03 -11.65 12.63
N SER A 83 -5.10 -11.35 11.32
CA SER A 83 -5.09 -12.41 10.30
C SER A 83 -3.82 -13.28 10.36
N HIS A 84 -2.66 -12.70 10.69
CA HIS A 84 -1.41 -13.43 10.82
C HIS A 84 -1.33 -14.25 12.12
N ARG A 85 -1.95 -13.77 13.20
CA ARG A 85 -2.03 -14.51 14.48
C ARG A 85 -2.94 -15.73 14.38
N VAL A 86 -4.06 -15.64 13.66
CA VAL A 86 -4.98 -16.75 13.46
C VAL A 86 -4.35 -17.87 12.62
N ILE A 87 -3.57 -17.53 11.60
CA ILE A 87 -2.91 -18.51 10.70
C ILE A 87 -1.76 -19.27 11.39
N ARG A 88 -1.22 -18.76 12.51
CA ARG A 88 -0.09 -19.38 13.25
C ARG A 88 -0.49 -20.22 14.46
N ARG A 89 -1.79 -20.40 14.72
CA ARG A 89 -2.31 -21.39 15.69
C ARG A 89 -2.57 -22.71 14.97
#